data_AF-A0A958R6B5-F1
#
_entry.id   AF-A0A958R6B5-F1
#
_cell.length_a   1.000
_cell.length_b   1.000
_cell.length_c   1.000
_cell.angle_alpha   90.00
_cell.angle_beta   90.00
_cell.angle_gamma   90.00
#
_symmetry.space_group_name_H-M   'P 1'
#
loop_
_entity.id
_entity.type
_entity.pdbx_description
1 polymer ?
#
loop_
_entity_poly.entity_id
_entity_poly.type
_entity_poly.pdbx_seq_one_letter_code
_entity_poly.pdbx_strand_id
1 'polypeptide(L)' 'MKYCGLDLTKGAPRNNLKAGVLEPMISKINSLRFATEAAITILRIDDMIKLVP' A
#
# COMPACT_ATOMS: atom_id res chain seq x y z
N MET A 1 10.50 -3.04 -16.62
CA MET A 1 9.35 -3.76 -16.03
C MET A 1 8.29 -2.73 -15.63
N LYS A 2 7.52 -2.17 -16.58
CA LYS A 2 6.68 -0.96 -16.33
C LYS A 2 5.19 -1.27 -16.03
N TYR A 3 4.69 -2.42 -16.47
CA TYR A 3 3.28 -2.83 -16.33
C TYR A 3 3.14 -4.25 -15.77
N CYS A 4 4.16 -4.71 -15.03
CA CYS A 4 4.11 -6.03 -14.41
C CYS A 4 3.12 -6.00 -13.25
N GLY A 5 2.19 -6.95 -13.25
CA GLY A 5 1.31 -7.24 -12.13
C GLY A 5 1.11 -8.74 -11.99
N LEU A 6 0.18 -9.12 -11.12
CA LEU A 6 -0.10 -10.52 -10.81
C LEU A 6 -1.48 -10.90 -11.36
N ASP A 7 -1.57 -12.06 -12.00
CA ASP A 7 -2.84 -12.72 -12.28
C ASP A 7 -3.28 -13.48 -11.03
N LEU A 8 -4.37 -13.05 -10.40
CA LEU A 8 -4.87 -13.69 -9.19
C LEU A 8 -5.56 -15.03 -9.46
N THR A 9 -5.94 -15.32 -10.72
CA THR A 9 -6.57 -16.60 -11.07
C THR A 9 -5.56 -17.68 -11.39
N LYS A 10 -4.46 -17.31 -12.06
CA LYS A 10 -3.39 -18.24 -12.47
C LYS A 10 -2.16 -18.21 -11.58
N GLY A 11 -2.06 -17.24 -10.67
CA GLY A 11 -0.91 -17.05 -9.80
C GLY A 11 0.38 -16.66 -10.52
N ALA A 12 0.30 -16.16 -11.76
CA ALA A 12 1.45 -15.90 -12.62
C ALA A 12 1.63 -14.40 -12.90
N PRO A 13 2.87 -13.92 -13.16
CA PRO A 13 3.11 -12.56 -13.62
C PRO A 13 2.36 -12.28 -14.93
N ARG A 14 1.69 -11.13 -15.00
CA ARG A 14 1.00 -10.68 -16.22
C ARG A 14 1.23 -9.20 -16.48
N ASN A 15 0.91 -8.78 -17.69
CA ASN A 15 0.89 -7.36 -18.04
C ASN A 15 -0.46 -6.74 -17.68
N ASN A 16 -0.49 -5.88 -16.67
CA ASN A 16 -1.72 -5.25 -16.18
C ASN A 16 -2.35 -4.26 -17.17
N LEU A 17 -1.54 -3.61 -18.03
CA LEU A 17 -2.05 -2.72 -19.07
C LEU A 17 -2.87 -3.50 -20.10
N LYS A 18 -2.37 -4.66 -20.56
CA LYS A 18 -3.10 -5.54 -21.48
C LYS A 18 -4.32 -6.19 -20.83
N ALA A 19 -4.25 -6.45 -19.54
CA ALA A 19 -5.36 -7.00 -18.76
C ALA A 19 -6.43 -5.94 -18.38
N GLY A 20 -6.24 -4.67 -18.76
CA GLY A 20 -7.17 -3.58 -18.43
C GLY A 20 -7.19 -3.17 -16.95
N VAL A 21 -6.21 -3.62 -16.17
CA VAL A 21 -6.11 -3.31 -14.73
C VAL A 21 -5.29 -2.05 -14.55
N LEU A 22 -5.97 -0.91 -14.46
CA LEU A 22 -5.38 0.41 -14.30
C LEU A 22 -5.90 1.07 -13.04
N GLU A 23 -5.01 1.76 -12.34
CA GLU A 23 -5.33 2.48 -11.11
C GLU A 23 -4.89 3.93 -11.25
N PRO A 24 -5.67 4.90 -10.72
CA PRO A 24 -5.30 6.31 -10.78
C PRO A 24 -3.99 6.58 -10.04
N MET A 25 -3.09 7.33 -10.68
CA MET A 25 -1.80 7.71 -10.08
C MET A 25 -1.97 8.45 -8.76
N ILE A 26 -2.95 9.36 -8.68
CA ILE A 26 -3.24 10.16 -7.48
C ILE A 26 -3.59 9.25 -6.30
N SER A 27 -4.39 8.20 -6.53
CA SER A 27 -4.77 7.25 -5.48
C SER A 27 -3.54 6.55 -4.90
N LYS A 28 -2.62 6.07 -5.74
CA LYS A 28 -1.36 5.43 -5.28
C LYS A 28 -0.48 6.37 -4.47
N ILE A 29 -0.32 7.61 -4.94
CA ILE A 29 0.50 8.61 -4.25
C ILE A 29 -0.09 8.91 -2.87
N ASN A 30 -1.40 9.13 -2.81
CA ASN A 30 -2.07 9.43 -1.55
C ASN A 30 -2.01 8.24 -0.58
N SER A 31 -2.23 7.01 -1.05
CA SER A 31 -2.09 5.81 -0.22
C SER A 31 -0.69 5.69 0.41
N LEU A 32 0.37 5.94 -0.37
CA LEU A 32 1.74 5.93 0.15
C LEU A 32 1.96 7.02 1.19
N ARG A 33 1.53 8.26 0.92
CA ARG A 33 1.66 9.39 1.85
C ARG A 33 0.93 9.13 3.18
N PHE A 34 -0.32 8.68 3.12
CA PHE A 34 -1.09 8.37 4.33
C PHE A 34 -0.44 7.24 5.14
N ALA A 35 0.03 6.19 4.47
CA ALA A 35 0.73 5.10 5.15
C ALA A 35 2.02 5.58 5.83
N THR A 36 2.82 6.43 5.18
CA THR A 36 4.06 6.95 5.77
C THR A 36 3.80 7.89 6.95
N GLU A 37 2.80 8.78 6.85
CA GLU A 37 2.42 9.69 7.95
C GLU A 37 1.89 8.91 9.17
N ALA A 38 1.09 7.87 8.95
CA ALA A 38 0.63 7.01 10.03
C ALA A 38 1.79 6.24 10.67
N ALA A 39 2.68 5.66 9.85
CA ALA A 39 3.82 4.89 10.33
C ALA A 39 4.79 5.76 11.15
N ILE A 40 5.13 6.95 10.67
CA ILE A 40 6.03 7.85 11.42
C ILE A 40 5.38 8.33 12.72
N THR A 41 4.07 8.56 12.73
CA THR A 41 3.35 8.92 13.96
C THR A 41 3.42 7.81 14.99
N ILE A 42 3.22 6.56 14.57
CA ILE A 42 3.33 5.39 15.46
C ILE A 42 4.77 5.22 15.97
N LEU A 43 5.77 5.34 15.10
CA LEU A 43 7.18 5.19 15.46
C LEU A 43 7.70 6.27 16.42
N ARG A 44 7.03 7.43 16.48
CA ARG A 44 7.36 8.53 17.38
C ARG A 44 6.81 8.38 18.79
N ILE A 45 5.95 7.38 19.04
CA ILE A 45 5.44 7.08 20.37
C ILE A 45 6.59 6.45 21.18
N ASP A 46 7.06 7.15 22.20
CA ASP A 46 8.09 6.71 23.14
C ASP A 46 7.48 6.10 24.41
N ASP A 47 6.33 6.60 24.86
CA ASP A 47 5.64 6.11 26.05
C ASP A 47 4.23 5.55 25.78
N MET A 48 3.91 4.43 26.44
CA MET A 48 2.59 3.80 26.41
C MET A 48 2.14 3.46 27.84
N ILE A 49 1.18 4.22 28.36
CA ILE A 49 0.58 3.98 29.68
C ILE A 49 -0.65 3.07 29.52
N LYS A 50 -0.71 2.00 30.32
CA LYS A 50 -1.88 1.13 30.45
C LYS A 50 -2.37 1.17 31.89
N LEU A 51 -3.60 1.62 32.12
CA LEU A 51 -4.27 1.45 33.40
C LEU A 51 -4.91 0.07 33.44
N VAL A 52 -4.48 -0.75 34.39
CA VAL A 52 -5.19 -1.95 34.82
C VAL A 52 -6.17 -1.50 35.90
N PRO A 53 -7.46 -1.93 35.90
CA PRO A 53 -8.39 -1.60 36.98
C PRO A 53 -7.88 -2.07 38.35
#